data_AF-A0A7V5K4B5-F1
#
_entry.id   AF-A0A7V5K4B5-F1
#
_cell.length_a   1.000
_cell.length_b   1.000
_cell.length_c   1.000
_cell.angle_alpha   90.00
_cell.angle_beta   90.00
_cell.angle_gamma   90.00
#
_symmetry.space_group_name_H-M   'P 1'
#
loop_
_entity.id
_entity.type
_entity.pdbx_description
1 polymer ?
#
loop_
_entity_poly.entity_id
_entity_poly.type
_entity_poly.pdbx_seq_one_letter_code
_entity_poly.pdbx_strand_id
1 'polypeptide(L)'
;GEAYINGINVVKEPEKIKKLIGYMPQGLGLNLYDNLTVEENIKFFKDLRLISEDTFQKNKEILLEITRLKPFLSRPAKALSGGMRQKLALICTLLHLPEVILLDEPTTGVDPLSRQDFWEIIHTLVQEREITVLLTTAYMDEAERCNRVALIHKGKLLLQDKPENIPDLEGAFISAISGERPKPFLKKSSSFSEKETNILICNRVSKLFGKFRAVDRVSLEVKKGEILGLLGPNGAGKTTLIKMMCGLLPPSEGEIFISGNNVEKEKVKVWRLIGYMSQKFSLYKDLTVLENIKLYAGLYGVKNENFGELLEKLGLLGWEGRLVKDIPFGIKQRLALSCAVLHKPLIVFLDEPTSGVDPVARRSFWEMIYFLSREEGITVILSTHYMDEAENCDRIGLMNKGRLIALGTPEELKITSEKISGKLLQIRTSEFREVFKKLKSGFPNLSLYGNKILLRTFSPEKDKEKIEEVLTEEGKFKIEISQTLPSLQETFIDFIKKDLEENPENYV
;
A
#
# COMPACT_ATOMS: atom_id res chain seq x y z
N GLY A 1 4.08 27.87 20.26
CA GLY A 1 2.64 27.67 20.46
C GLY A 1 2.41 26.84 21.70
N GLU A 2 1.17 26.76 22.18
CA GLU A 2 0.77 25.87 23.27
C GLU A 2 -0.04 24.71 22.69
N ALA A 3 0.02 23.55 23.34
CA ALA A 3 -0.77 22.36 22.99
C ALA A 3 -1.40 21.81 24.27
N TYR A 4 -2.63 21.32 24.16
CA TYR A 4 -3.41 20.86 25.30
C TYR A 4 -3.98 19.47 25.06
N ILE A 5 -3.91 18.60 26.07
CA ILE A 5 -4.58 17.30 26.07
C ILE A 5 -5.41 17.24 27.34
N ASN A 6 -6.72 17.04 27.20
CA ASN A 6 -7.68 17.09 28.31
C ASN A 6 -7.51 18.34 29.19
N GLY A 7 -7.35 19.51 28.55
CA GLY A 7 -7.17 20.81 29.23
C GLY A 7 -5.78 21.05 29.84
N ILE A 8 -4.87 20.06 29.82
CA ILE A 8 -3.54 20.17 30.41
C ILE A 8 -2.54 20.60 29.33
N ASN A 9 -1.74 21.63 29.63
CA ASN A 9 -0.72 22.13 28.71
C ASN A 9 0.47 21.17 28.65
N VAL A 10 0.74 20.63 27.47
CA VAL A 10 1.76 19.59 27.22
C VAL A 10 3.18 20.07 27.54
N VAL A 11 3.46 21.37 27.37
CA VAL A 11 4.80 21.94 27.62
C VAL A 11 5.01 22.20 29.11
N LYS A 12 3.96 22.66 29.81
CA LYS A 12 4.04 23.02 31.23
C LYS A 12 3.97 21.80 32.15
N GLU A 13 3.21 20.77 31.79
CA GLU A 13 2.92 19.63 32.68
C GLU A 13 3.07 18.25 31.98
N PRO A 14 4.24 17.93 31.41
CA PRO A 14 4.43 16.73 30.58
C PRO A 14 4.21 15.41 31.35
N GLU A 15 4.55 15.34 32.64
CA GLU A 15 4.39 14.11 33.44
C GLU A 15 2.92 13.74 33.66
N LYS A 16 2.02 14.73 33.76
CA LYS A 16 0.57 14.47 33.87
C LYS A 16 0.02 13.91 32.56
N ILE A 17 0.54 14.38 31.43
CA ILE A 17 0.12 13.93 30.09
C ILE A 17 0.52 12.48 29.82
N LYS A 18 1.69 12.02 30.27
CA LYS A 18 2.18 10.65 29.99
C LYS A 18 1.19 9.55 30.40
N LYS A 19 0.37 9.78 31.43
CA LYS A 19 -0.67 8.85 31.88
C LYS A 19 -1.92 8.87 31.00
N LEU A 20 -2.18 9.97 30.31
CA LEU A 20 -3.35 10.17 29.46
C LEU A 20 -3.11 9.74 28.01
N ILE A 21 -1.84 9.59 27.60
CA ILE A 21 -1.49 9.28 26.22
C ILE A 21 -0.78 7.93 26.04
N GLY A 22 -1.06 7.28 24.90
CA GLY A 22 -0.23 6.22 24.34
C GLY A 22 0.46 6.76 23.09
N TYR A 23 1.76 6.52 22.93
CA TYR A 23 2.48 6.83 21.70
C TYR A 23 3.12 5.57 21.13
N MET A 24 2.80 5.27 19.88
CA MET A 24 3.38 4.20 19.10
C MET A 24 4.22 4.83 17.98
N PRO A 25 5.56 4.75 18.04
CA PRO A 25 6.43 5.35 17.03
C PRO A 25 6.39 4.58 15.71
N GLN A 26 6.79 5.25 14.63
CA GLN A 26 6.92 4.64 13.30
C GLN A 26 7.92 3.48 13.31
N GLY A 27 7.60 2.42 12.57
CA GLY A 27 8.46 1.26 12.37
C GLY A 27 7.92 -0.01 13.04
N LEU A 28 8.25 -1.17 12.46
CA LEU A 28 7.71 -2.48 12.85
C LEU A 28 8.17 -2.91 14.25
N GLY A 29 7.45 -2.47 15.28
CA GLY A 29 7.77 -2.78 16.67
C GLY A 29 9.18 -2.34 17.07
N LEU A 30 9.62 -1.14 16.65
CA LEU A 30 10.91 -0.56 17.10
C LEU A 30 10.94 -0.32 18.62
N ASN A 31 9.76 -0.30 19.25
CA ASN A 31 9.59 -0.26 20.70
C ASN A 31 9.63 -1.64 21.35
N LEU A 32 9.74 -2.74 20.60
CA LEU A 32 9.72 -4.10 21.14
C LEU A 32 11.14 -4.67 21.30
N TYR A 33 11.29 -5.56 22.27
CA TYR A 33 12.51 -6.34 22.44
C TYR A 33 12.39 -7.65 21.68
N ASP A 34 13.16 -7.75 20.58
CA ASP A 34 13.12 -8.85 19.61
C ASP A 34 13.31 -10.25 20.22
N ASN A 35 14.15 -10.36 21.26
CA ASN A 35 14.44 -11.62 21.92
C ASN A 35 13.45 -12.00 23.03
N LEU A 36 12.66 -11.03 23.51
CA LEU A 36 11.61 -11.30 24.48
C LEU A 36 10.40 -11.91 23.76
N THR A 37 9.73 -12.82 24.47
CA THR A 37 8.42 -13.33 24.07
C THR A 37 7.36 -12.23 24.10
N VAL A 38 6.20 -12.50 23.48
CA VAL A 38 5.03 -11.61 23.56
C VAL A 38 4.68 -11.32 25.02
N GLU A 39 4.64 -12.34 25.87
CA GLU A 39 4.35 -12.20 27.31
C GLU A 39 5.40 -11.35 28.03
N GLU A 40 6.69 -11.58 27.77
CA GLU A 40 7.78 -10.83 28.41
C GLU A 40 7.81 -9.37 27.96
N ASN A 41 7.53 -9.07 26.69
CA ASN A 41 7.36 -7.69 26.23
C ASN A 41 6.21 -7.00 26.97
N ILE A 42 5.05 -7.67 27.10
CA ILE A 42 3.90 -7.12 27.81
C ILE A 42 4.22 -6.82 29.28
N LYS A 43 4.89 -7.74 29.97
CA LYS A 43 5.34 -7.55 31.37
C LYS A 43 6.36 -6.42 31.49
N PHE A 44 7.33 -6.35 30.59
CA PHE A 44 8.31 -5.27 30.59
C PHE A 44 7.66 -3.89 30.50
N PHE A 45 6.67 -3.73 29.60
CA PHE A 45 5.96 -2.46 29.44
C PHE A 45 5.04 -2.11 30.61
N LYS A 46 4.50 -3.11 31.31
CA LYS A 46 3.79 -2.91 32.57
C LYS A 46 4.72 -2.31 33.63
N ASP A 47 5.91 -2.89 33.80
CA ASP A 47 6.88 -2.42 34.79
C ASP A 47 7.40 -1.02 34.44
N LEU A 48 7.66 -0.76 33.16
CA LEU A 48 8.08 0.56 32.66
C LEU A 48 7.05 1.66 32.95
N ARG A 49 5.76 1.33 32.90
CA ARG A 49 4.65 2.26 33.14
C ARG A 49 4.13 2.23 34.59
N LEU A 50 4.72 1.41 35.46
CA LEU A 50 4.32 1.27 36.87
C LEU A 50 2.83 0.94 37.05
N ILE A 51 2.29 0.05 36.21
CA ILE A 51 0.88 -0.35 36.24
C ILE A 51 0.65 -1.34 37.38
N SER A 52 -0.41 -1.13 38.17
CA SER A 52 -0.79 -2.06 39.25
C SER A 52 -1.17 -3.44 38.71
N GLU A 53 -0.98 -4.49 39.50
CA GLU A 53 -1.27 -5.87 39.06
C GLU A 53 -2.74 -6.06 38.65
N ASP A 54 -3.67 -5.51 39.43
CA ASP A 54 -5.11 -5.63 39.17
C ASP A 54 -5.51 -5.00 37.83
N THR A 55 -5.05 -3.77 37.58
CA THR A 55 -5.28 -3.06 36.31
C THR A 55 -4.58 -3.77 35.15
N PHE A 56 -3.36 -4.26 35.37
CA PHE A 56 -2.60 -4.98 34.36
C PHE A 56 -3.30 -6.24 33.89
N GLN A 57 -3.77 -7.10 34.79
CA GLN A 57 -4.41 -8.37 34.41
C GLN A 57 -5.70 -8.12 33.61
N LYS A 58 -6.54 -7.18 34.06
CA LYS A 58 -7.77 -6.80 33.35
C LYS A 58 -7.47 -6.26 31.95
N ASN A 59 -6.55 -5.30 31.84
CA ASN A 59 -6.23 -4.66 30.57
C ASN A 59 -5.54 -5.62 29.60
N LYS A 60 -4.63 -6.46 30.11
CA LYS A 60 -3.92 -7.47 29.33
C LYS A 60 -4.89 -8.43 28.67
N GLU A 61 -5.86 -8.97 29.42
CA GLU A 61 -6.83 -9.93 28.88
C GLU A 61 -7.64 -9.31 27.73
N ILE A 62 -8.16 -8.11 27.94
CA ILE A 62 -8.92 -7.35 26.93
C ILE A 62 -8.08 -7.10 25.68
N LEU A 63 -6.85 -6.63 25.84
CA LEU A 63 -5.97 -6.30 24.71
C LEU A 63 -5.53 -7.55 23.93
N LEU A 64 -5.30 -8.68 24.61
CA LEU A 64 -4.98 -9.95 23.98
C LEU A 64 -6.16 -10.54 23.20
N GLU A 65 -7.38 -10.34 23.70
CA GLU A 65 -8.61 -10.75 23.02
C GLU A 65 -8.81 -9.93 21.74
N ILE A 66 -8.79 -8.61 21.84
CA ILE A 66 -8.99 -7.70 20.70
C ILE A 66 -7.94 -7.94 19.61
N THR A 67 -6.67 -8.11 20.00
CA THR A 67 -5.57 -8.31 19.04
C THR A 67 -5.42 -9.74 18.54
N ARG A 68 -6.12 -10.71 19.16
CA ARG A 68 -6.01 -12.15 18.90
C ARG A 68 -4.58 -12.70 19.08
N LEU A 69 -3.78 -12.09 19.95
CA LEU A 69 -2.39 -12.50 20.22
C LEU A 69 -2.25 -13.57 21.33
N LYS A 70 -3.33 -13.91 22.02
CA LYS A 70 -3.35 -14.91 23.10
C LYS A 70 -2.68 -16.27 22.75
N PRO A 71 -2.83 -16.83 21.54
CA PRO A 71 -2.16 -18.09 21.18
C PRO A 71 -0.63 -17.98 21.03
N PHE A 72 -0.09 -16.77 20.96
CA PHE A 72 1.31 -16.51 20.60
C PHE A 72 2.15 -15.98 21.77
N LEU A 73 1.64 -16.07 23.01
CA LEU A 73 2.29 -15.50 24.20
C LEU A 73 3.74 -15.96 24.41
N SER A 74 4.04 -17.21 24.08
CA SER A 74 5.39 -17.81 24.21
C SER A 74 6.30 -17.55 23.00
N ARG A 75 5.80 -16.93 21.93
CA ARG A 75 6.58 -16.70 20.70
C ARG A 75 7.47 -15.46 20.87
N PRO A 76 8.77 -15.53 20.50
CA PRO A 76 9.65 -14.35 20.49
C PRO A 76 9.17 -13.28 19.50
N ALA A 77 9.32 -11.99 19.86
CA ALA A 77 8.90 -10.86 19.02
C ALA A 77 9.55 -10.88 17.62
N LYS A 78 10.83 -11.27 17.51
CA LYS A 78 11.53 -11.42 16.21
C LYS A 78 10.94 -12.49 15.30
N ALA A 79 10.23 -13.46 15.87
CA ALA A 79 9.62 -14.55 15.13
C ALA A 79 8.18 -14.24 14.71
N LEU A 80 7.62 -13.09 15.09
CA LEU A 80 6.29 -12.63 14.70
C LEU A 80 6.29 -12.04 13.29
N SER A 81 5.14 -12.11 12.60
CA SER A 81 4.95 -11.35 11.35
C SER A 81 4.94 -9.85 11.63
N GLY A 82 5.14 -9.02 10.60
CA GLY A 82 5.07 -7.56 10.73
C GLY A 82 3.76 -7.07 11.37
N GLY A 83 2.62 -7.63 10.93
CA GLY A 83 1.31 -7.34 11.52
C GLY A 83 1.20 -7.74 12.99
N MET A 84 1.69 -8.94 13.36
CA MET A 84 1.70 -9.39 14.76
C MET A 84 2.60 -8.53 15.64
N ARG A 85 3.75 -8.07 15.11
CA ARG A 85 4.61 -7.11 15.82
C ARG A 85 3.88 -5.79 16.07
N GLN A 86 3.17 -5.25 15.08
CA GLN A 86 2.40 -4.01 15.27
C GLN A 86 1.27 -4.17 16.27
N LYS A 87 0.58 -5.32 16.27
CA LYS A 87 -0.43 -5.63 17.29
C LYS A 87 0.18 -5.70 18.69
N LEU A 88 1.35 -6.33 18.85
CA LEU A 88 2.05 -6.37 20.14
C LEU A 88 2.49 -4.96 20.57
N ALA A 89 3.04 -4.16 19.66
CA ALA A 89 3.39 -2.76 19.92
C ALA A 89 2.17 -1.94 20.35
N LEU A 90 1.01 -2.20 19.75
CA LEU A 90 -0.26 -1.60 20.16
C LEU A 90 -0.66 -2.04 21.58
N ILE A 91 -0.61 -3.33 21.92
CA ILE A 91 -0.86 -3.80 23.31
C ILE A 91 0.03 -3.03 24.28
N CYS A 92 1.36 -3.02 24.06
CA CYS A 92 2.34 -2.35 24.91
C CYS A 92 2.08 -0.84 25.05
N THR A 93 1.47 -0.23 24.03
CA THR A 93 1.08 1.20 24.03
C THR A 93 -0.20 1.45 24.84
N LEU A 94 -1.07 0.44 24.96
CA LEU A 94 -2.41 0.53 25.55
C LEU A 94 -2.55 -0.09 26.93
N LEU A 95 -1.49 -0.67 27.51
CA LEU A 95 -1.58 -1.38 28.79
C LEU A 95 -2.17 -0.54 29.93
N HIS A 96 -1.99 0.78 29.90
CA HIS A 96 -2.52 1.72 30.88
C HIS A 96 -3.86 2.37 30.46
N LEU A 97 -4.45 1.94 29.34
CA LEU A 97 -5.71 2.43 28.74
C LEU A 97 -5.78 3.97 28.66
N PRO A 98 -4.96 4.59 27.78
CA PRO A 98 -4.97 6.04 27.61
C PRO A 98 -6.28 6.55 27.00
N GLU A 99 -6.60 7.81 27.30
CA GLU A 99 -7.72 8.54 26.66
C GLU A 99 -7.38 8.92 25.20
N VAL A 100 -6.10 9.15 24.91
CA VAL A 100 -5.61 9.54 23.58
C VAL A 100 -4.46 8.65 23.14
N ILE A 101 -4.55 8.11 21.91
CA ILE A 101 -3.48 7.33 21.31
C ILE A 101 -2.93 8.09 20.10
N LEU A 102 -1.61 8.20 20.04
CA LEU A 102 -0.85 8.76 18.93
C LEU A 102 -0.17 7.60 18.20
N LEU A 103 -0.59 7.34 16.96
CA LEU A 103 -0.06 6.26 16.13
C LEU A 103 0.70 6.86 14.96
N ASP A 104 2.01 6.63 14.91
CA ASP A 104 2.85 7.14 13.84
C ASP A 104 3.05 6.06 12.77
N GLU A 105 2.37 6.18 11.62
CA GLU A 105 2.37 5.21 10.52
C GLU A 105 2.31 3.73 10.96
N PRO A 106 1.28 3.31 11.72
CA PRO A 106 1.27 2.03 12.41
C PRO A 106 1.17 0.81 11.49
N THR A 107 0.78 1.00 10.24
CA THR A 107 0.52 -0.06 9.24
C THR A 107 1.59 -0.12 8.15
N THR A 108 2.61 0.75 8.20
CA THR A 108 3.71 0.74 7.24
C THR A 108 4.46 -0.59 7.30
N GLY A 109 4.66 -1.22 6.14
CA GLY A 109 5.33 -2.52 6.02
C GLY A 109 4.52 -3.73 6.48
N VAL A 110 3.25 -3.55 6.85
CA VAL A 110 2.30 -4.64 7.20
C VAL A 110 1.59 -5.13 5.93
N ASP A 111 1.35 -6.44 5.82
CA ASP A 111 0.61 -7.01 4.70
C ASP A 111 -0.88 -6.58 4.69
N PRO A 112 -1.56 -6.58 3.53
CA PRO A 112 -2.93 -6.05 3.43
C PRO A 112 -3.96 -6.70 4.36
N LEU A 113 -3.85 -8.02 4.63
CA LEU A 113 -4.76 -8.73 5.53
C LEU A 113 -4.54 -8.30 6.98
N SER A 114 -3.29 -8.28 7.42
CA SER A 114 -2.93 -7.79 8.75
C SER A 114 -3.27 -6.31 8.95
N ARG A 115 -3.21 -5.49 7.89
CA ARG A 115 -3.62 -4.08 7.90
C ARG A 115 -5.13 -3.96 8.13
N GLN A 116 -5.95 -4.77 7.47
CA GLN A 116 -7.40 -4.79 7.69
C GLN A 116 -7.72 -5.13 9.15
N ASP A 117 -7.11 -6.18 9.68
CA ASP A 117 -7.27 -6.62 11.06
C ASP A 117 -6.82 -5.53 12.06
N PHE A 118 -5.72 -4.83 11.76
CA PHE A 118 -5.29 -3.68 12.55
C PHE A 118 -6.33 -2.56 12.58
N TRP A 119 -6.94 -2.23 11.45
CA TRP A 119 -8.03 -1.23 11.39
C TRP A 119 -9.30 -1.67 12.13
N GLU A 120 -9.65 -2.96 12.09
CA GLU A 120 -10.73 -3.51 12.92
C GLU A 120 -10.46 -3.24 14.41
N ILE A 121 -9.24 -3.49 14.88
CA ILE A 121 -8.82 -3.21 16.25
C ILE A 121 -8.97 -1.72 16.58
N ILE A 122 -8.49 -0.82 15.71
CA ILE A 122 -8.61 0.63 15.91
C ILE A 122 -10.09 1.05 16.01
N HIS A 123 -10.94 0.54 15.12
CA HIS A 123 -12.37 0.85 15.18
C HIS A 123 -13.03 0.32 16.47
N THR A 124 -12.69 -0.89 16.91
CA THR A 124 -13.17 -1.43 18.20
C THR A 124 -12.77 -0.52 19.37
N LEU A 125 -11.51 -0.06 19.41
CA LEU A 125 -11.02 0.84 20.46
C LEU A 125 -11.76 2.19 20.46
N VAL A 126 -12.02 2.76 19.28
CA VAL A 126 -12.74 4.04 19.15
C VAL A 126 -14.23 3.88 19.52
N GLN A 127 -14.88 2.78 19.13
CA GLN A 127 -16.34 2.63 19.26
C GLN A 127 -16.79 2.02 20.58
N GLU A 128 -16.03 1.06 21.13
CA GLU A 128 -16.42 0.32 22.34
C GLU A 128 -15.71 0.80 23.60
N ARG A 129 -14.59 1.53 23.43
CA ARG A 129 -13.78 2.04 24.54
C ARG A 129 -13.65 3.56 24.54
N GLU A 130 -14.25 4.23 23.56
CA GLU A 130 -14.28 5.70 23.44
C GLU A 130 -12.89 6.36 23.45
N ILE A 131 -11.87 5.63 22.98
CA ILE A 131 -10.51 6.14 22.92
C ILE A 131 -10.36 7.08 21.71
N THR A 132 -9.71 8.23 21.91
CA THR A 132 -9.38 9.15 20.81
C THR A 132 -8.10 8.71 20.14
N VAL A 133 -8.11 8.51 18.81
CA VAL A 133 -6.93 8.11 18.05
C VAL A 133 -6.52 9.23 17.10
N LEU A 134 -5.27 9.66 17.18
CA LEU A 134 -4.59 10.47 16.18
C LEU A 134 -3.57 9.59 15.45
N LEU A 135 -3.73 9.44 14.14
CA LEU A 135 -2.92 8.56 13.31
C LEU A 135 -2.30 9.35 12.16
N THR A 136 -1.02 9.11 11.89
CA THR A 136 -0.34 9.57 10.67
C THR A 136 -0.31 8.43 9.65
N THR A 137 -0.53 8.75 8.38
CA THR A 137 -0.42 7.78 7.29
C THR A 137 -0.12 8.48 5.98
N ALA A 138 0.66 7.81 5.13
CA ALA A 138 0.89 8.21 3.75
C ALA A 138 -0.05 7.48 2.76
N TYR A 139 -0.90 6.59 3.28
CA TYR A 139 -1.87 5.78 2.53
C TYR A 139 -3.22 6.51 2.51
N MET A 140 -3.73 6.87 1.33
CA MET A 140 -4.97 7.64 1.21
C MET A 140 -6.19 6.80 1.59
N ASP A 141 -6.21 5.52 1.21
CA ASP A 141 -7.20 4.53 1.64
C ASP A 141 -7.30 4.41 3.17
N GLU A 142 -6.19 4.59 3.88
CA GLU A 142 -6.21 4.64 5.34
C GLU A 142 -6.76 5.96 5.88
N ALA A 143 -6.38 7.08 5.28
CA ALA A 143 -6.92 8.38 5.64
C ALA A 143 -8.45 8.44 5.44
N GLU A 144 -8.99 7.76 4.42
CA GLU A 144 -10.44 7.66 4.19
C GLU A 144 -11.20 6.90 5.29
N ARG A 145 -10.52 6.05 6.07
CA ARG A 145 -11.11 5.32 7.21
C ARG A 145 -11.23 6.17 8.48
N CYS A 146 -10.61 7.35 8.51
CA CYS A 146 -10.64 8.23 9.67
C CYS A 146 -11.97 9.01 9.75
N ASN A 147 -12.39 9.41 10.97
CA ASN A 147 -13.56 10.29 11.12
C ASN A 147 -13.30 11.72 10.63
N ARG A 148 -12.04 12.17 10.72
CA ARG A 148 -11.54 13.47 10.26
C ARG A 148 -10.11 13.29 9.76
N VAL A 149 -9.74 14.06 8.74
CA VAL A 149 -8.40 14.08 8.17
C VAL A 149 -7.85 15.50 8.21
N ALA A 150 -6.53 15.59 8.34
CA ALA A 150 -5.77 16.83 8.33
C ALA A 150 -4.61 16.67 7.34
N LEU A 151 -4.57 17.51 6.31
CA LEU A 151 -3.53 17.50 5.29
C LEU A 151 -2.42 18.46 5.69
N ILE A 152 -1.18 17.97 5.80
CA ILE A 152 -0.04 18.75 6.27
C ILE A 152 1.05 18.80 5.19
N HIS A 153 1.58 19.99 4.90
CA HIS A 153 2.73 20.18 4.02
C HIS A 153 3.65 21.28 4.55
N LYS A 154 4.97 21.02 4.57
CA LYS A 154 6.00 21.97 5.07
C LYS A 154 5.66 22.56 6.45
N GLY A 155 5.15 21.72 7.35
CA GLY A 155 4.78 22.11 8.72
C GLY A 155 3.53 22.97 8.84
N LYS A 156 2.75 23.13 7.77
CA LYS A 156 1.48 23.86 7.78
C LYS A 156 0.31 22.92 7.53
N LEU A 157 -0.77 23.13 8.27
CA LEU A 157 -2.07 22.53 7.99
C LEU A 157 -2.66 23.21 6.76
N LEU A 158 -2.93 22.42 5.72
CA LEU A 158 -3.51 22.89 4.46
C LEU A 158 -5.03 22.82 4.47
N LEU A 159 -5.57 21.69 4.93
CA LEU A 159 -7.00 21.38 4.95
C LEU A 159 -7.31 20.47 6.13
N GLN A 160 -8.50 20.63 6.70
CA GLN A 160 -9.03 19.71 7.71
C GLN A 160 -10.53 19.55 7.53
N ASP A 161 -10.99 18.33 7.28
CA ASP A 161 -12.42 18.02 7.12
C ASP A 161 -12.69 16.52 7.36
N LYS A 162 -13.95 16.09 7.20
CA LYS A 162 -14.32 14.68 7.08
C LYS A 162 -13.89 14.16 5.70
N PRO A 163 -13.40 12.92 5.56
CA PRO A 163 -13.05 12.35 4.26
C PRO A 163 -14.17 12.43 3.21
N GLU A 164 -15.43 12.32 3.66
CA GLU A 164 -16.61 12.37 2.78
C GLU A 164 -16.82 13.73 2.10
N ASN A 165 -16.30 14.80 2.70
CA ASN A 165 -16.35 16.16 2.15
C ASN A 165 -15.18 16.44 1.20
N ILE A 166 -14.20 15.54 1.14
CA ILE A 166 -13.00 15.68 0.31
C ILE A 166 -13.00 14.56 -0.74
N PRO A 167 -13.70 14.75 -1.87
CA PRO A 167 -13.66 13.77 -2.95
C PRO A 167 -12.22 13.75 -3.51
N ASP A 168 -11.62 12.56 -3.59
CA ASP A 168 -10.22 12.35 -3.97
C ASP A 168 -9.23 13.09 -3.04
N LEU A 169 -8.86 12.45 -1.93
CA LEU A 169 -7.91 13.01 -0.95
C LEU A 169 -6.55 13.34 -1.57
N GLU A 170 -6.05 12.51 -2.49
CA GLU A 170 -4.79 12.77 -3.19
C GLU A 170 -4.92 14.03 -4.06
N GLY A 171 -5.99 14.13 -4.85
CA GLY A 171 -6.30 15.28 -5.67
C GLY A 171 -6.42 16.58 -4.86
N ALA A 172 -7.11 16.52 -3.71
CA ALA A 172 -7.25 17.64 -2.80
C ALA A 172 -5.92 18.07 -2.19
N PHE A 173 -5.06 17.12 -1.79
CA PHE A 173 -3.72 17.41 -1.26
C PHE A 173 -2.86 18.13 -2.29
N ILE A 174 -2.85 17.61 -3.52
CA ILE A 174 -2.06 18.19 -4.62
C ILE A 174 -2.60 19.55 -5.01
N SER A 175 -3.94 19.73 -5.04
CA SER A 175 -4.56 21.03 -5.31
C SER A 175 -4.24 22.06 -4.24
N ALA A 176 -4.20 21.66 -2.97
CA ALA A 176 -3.86 22.56 -1.87
C ALA A 176 -2.38 23.01 -1.90
N ILE A 177 -1.48 22.21 -2.49
CA ILE A 177 -0.06 22.54 -2.63
C ILE A 177 0.21 23.34 -3.90
N SER A 178 -0.35 22.91 -5.03
CA SER A 178 -0.05 23.47 -6.36
C SER A 178 -0.95 24.64 -6.74
N GLY A 179 -2.11 24.80 -6.09
CA GLY A 179 -3.15 25.77 -6.48
C GLY A 179 -4.02 25.32 -7.65
N GLU A 180 -3.69 24.20 -8.31
CA GLU A 180 -4.44 23.67 -9.45
C GLU A 180 -5.00 22.29 -9.14
N ARG A 181 -6.24 22.02 -9.57
CA ARG A 181 -6.74 20.64 -9.49
C ARG A 181 -5.92 19.76 -10.43
N PRO A 182 -5.35 18.66 -9.92
CA PRO A 182 -4.62 17.77 -10.78
C PRO A 182 -5.50 17.24 -11.90
N LYS A 183 -5.00 17.28 -13.15
CA LYS A 183 -5.71 16.66 -14.28
C LYS A 183 -5.73 15.15 -14.08
N PRO A 184 -6.87 14.46 -14.25
CA PRO A 184 -6.89 13.00 -14.21
C PRO A 184 -5.83 12.45 -15.16
N PHE A 185 -5.16 11.36 -14.77
CA PHE A 185 -4.36 10.64 -15.75
C PHE A 185 -5.30 10.25 -16.89
N LEU A 186 -5.05 10.79 -18.08
CA LEU A 186 -5.79 10.37 -19.27
C LEU A 186 -5.38 8.93 -19.54
N LYS A 187 -6.11 7.99 -18.94
CA LYS A 187 -6.17 6.61 -19.40
C LYS A 187 -6.78 6.68 -20.80
N LYS A 188 -5.97 6.99 -21.81
CA LYS A 188 -6.31 6.59 -23.17
C LYS A 188 -6.59 5.10 -23.01
N SER A 189 -7.84 4.68 -23.21
CA SER A 189 -8.18 3.28 -23.32
C SER A 189 -7.36 2.79 -24.50
N SER A 190 -6.18 2.25 -24.23
CA SER A 190 -5.53 1.37 -25.17
C SER A 190 -6.45 0.17 -25.21
N SER A 191 -7.43 0.22 -26.12
CA SER A 191 -8.10 -0.96 -26.62
C SER A 191 -7.01 -1.76 -27.32
N PHE A 192 -6.20 -2.44 -26.51
CA PHE A 192 -5.07 -3.24 -26.93
C PHE A 192 -5.64 -4.34 -27.82
N SER A 193 -5.61 -4.13 -29.14
CA SER A 193 -6.30 -5.02 -30.08
C SER A 193 -5.78 -6.45 -29.93
N GLU A 194 -6.60 -7.46 -30.23
CA GLU A 194 -6.16 -8.88 -30.23
C GLU A 194 -4.98 -9.15 -31.17
N LYS A 195 -4.64 -8.21 -32.07
CA LYS A 195 -3.49 -8.29 -32.99
C LYS A 195 -2.18 -7.77 -32.39
N GLU A 196 -2.16 -7.30 -31.16
CA GLU A 196 -0.94 -6.78 -30.55
C GLU A 196 0.01 -7.88 -30.09
N THR A 197 1.28 -7.70 -30.42
CA THR A 197 2.34 -8.66 -30.12
C THR A 197 2.69 -8.65 -28.63
N ASN A 198 2.61 -9.82 -27.99
CA ASN A 198 3.16 -10.03 -26.65
C ASN A 198 4.68 -9.78 -26.67
N ILE A 199 5.13 -8.81 -25.88
CA ILE A 199 6.53 -8.41 -25.82
C ILE A 199 7.29 -9.11 -24.69
N LEU A 200 6.58 -9.54 -23.64
CA LEU A 200 7.10 -10.38 -22.57
C LEU A 200 6.19 -11.59 -22.39
N ILE A 201 6.80 -12.77 -22.30
CA ILE A 201 6.11 -14.02 -22.01
C ILE A 201 6.88 -14.75 -20.91
N CYS A 202 6.21 -15.04 -19.80
CA CYS A 202 6.67 -15.96 -18.77
C CYS A 202 5.85 -17.25 -18.87
N ASN A 203 6.50 -18.40 -19.00
CA ASN A 203 5.84 -19.70 -19.05
C ASN A 203 6.19 -20.53 -17.80
N ARG A 204 5.25 -20.61 -16.85
CA ARG A 204 5.33 -21.40 -15.61
C ARG A 204 6.66 -21.21 -14.85
N VAL A 205 7.10 -19.98 -14.75
CA VAL A 205 8.40 -19.62 -14.18
C VAL A 205 8.40 -19.83 -12.67
N SER A 206 9.43 -20.51 -12.15
CA SER A 206 9.62 -20.69 -10.70
C SER A 206 11.03 -20.34 -10.27
N LYS A 207 11.18 -19.92 -9.01
CA LYS A 207 12.48 -19.73 -8.37
C LYS A 207 12.54 -20.40 -7.00
N LEU A 208 13.51 -21.28 -6.84
CA LEU A 208 13.82 -21.93 -5.57
C LEU A 208 15.13 -21.36 -4.98
N PHE A 209 15.11 -21.09 -3.68
CA PHE A 209 16.27 -20.79 -2.85
C PHE A 209 16.37 -21.84 -1.75
N GLY A 210 17.15 -22.90 -2.01
CA GLY A 210 17.13 -24.09 -1.18
C GLY A 210 15.73 -24.72 -1.17
N LYS A 211 15.11 -24.81 0.01
CA LYS A 211 13.74 -25.32 0.16
C LYS A 211 12.65 -24.25 -0.04
N PHE A 212 13.02 -22.97 -0.05
CA PHE A 212 12.06 -21.88 -0.15
C PHE A 212 11.73 -21.57 -1.61
N ARG A 213 10.46 -21.68 -2.00
CA ARG A 213 9.98 -21.34 -3.34
C ARG A 213 9.52 -19.87 -3.35
N ALA A 214 10.37 -18.99 -3.86
CA ALA A 214 10.12 -17.54 -3.87
C ALA A 214 9.19 -17.08 -4.99
N VAL A 215 9.17 -17.82 -6.11
CA VAL A 215 8.23 -17.66 -7.21
C VAL A 215 7.79 -19.06 -7.63
N ASP A 216 6.50 -19.27 -7.84
CA ASP A 216 5.92 -20.58 -8.12
C ASP A 216 5.03 -20.56 -9.35
N ARG A 217 5.54 -21.15 -10.44
CA ARG A 217 4.83 -21.44 -11.69
C ARG A 217 4.06 -20.24 -12.26
N VAL A 218 4.65 -19.06 -12.20
CA VAL A 218 4.04 -17.84 -12.73
C VAL A 218 4.03 -17.88 -14.26
N SER A 219 2.83 -17.78 -14.83
CA SER A 219 2.63 -17.53 -16.26
C SER A 219 2.07 -16.12 -16.46
N LEU A 220 2.68 -15.35 -17.34
CA LEU A 220 2.36 -13.93 -17.53
C LEU A 220 2.66 -13.51 -18.97
N GLU A 221 1.74 -12.76 -19.57
CA GLU A 221 1.90 -12.17 -20.91
C GLU A 221 1.63 -10.68 -20.85
N VAL A 222 2.52 -9.89 -21.46
CA VAL A 222 2.46 -8.43 -21.48
C VAL A 222 2.58 -7.93 -22.91
N LYS A 223 1.68 -7.03 -23.27
CA LYS A 223 1.59 -6.42 -24.60
C LYS A 223 2.54 -5.22 -24.72
N LYS A 224 2.90 -4.89 -25.95
CA LYS A 224 3.70 -3.69 -26.24
C LYS A 224 2.97 -2.42 -25.82
N GLY A 225 3.64 -1.51 -25.12
CA GLY A 225 3.08 -0.24 -24.64
C GLY A 225 2.21 -0.35 -23.38
N GLU A 226 1.99 -1.56 -22.85
CA GLU A 226 1.22 -1.81 -21.64
C GLU A 226 1.93 -1.33 -20.38
N ILE A 227 1.18 -0.74 -19.44
CA ILE A 227 1.62 -0.52 -18.06
C ILE A 227 1.04 -1.63 -17.19
N LEU A 228 1.86 -2.61 -16.83
CA LEU A 228 1.50 -3.71 -15.94
C LEU A 228 2.02 -3.47 -14.52
N GLY A 229 1.11 -3.46 -13.54
CA GLY A 229 1.46 -3.44 -12.11
C GLY A 229 1.52 -4.84 -11.51
N LEU A 230 2.60 -5.19 -10.82
CA LEU A 230 2.66 -6.33 -9.92
C LEU A 230 2.30 -5.84 -8.51
N LEU A 231 1.11 -6.21 -8.03
CA LEU A 231 0.59 -5.82 -6.72
C LEU A 231 0.66 -6.99 -5.74
N GLY A 232 1.18 -6.77 -4.55
CA GLY A 232 1.17 -7.77 -3.49
C GLY A 232 1.96 -7.36 -2.26
N PRO A 233 1.86 -8.09 -1.13
CA PRO A 233 2.61 -7.77 0.07
C PRO A 233 4.13 -7.93 -0.11
N ASN A 234 4.87 -7.47 0.90
CA ASN A 234 6.30 -7.77 1.03
C ASN A 234 6.51 -9.28 1.08
N GLY A 235 7.50 -9.77 0.33
CA GLY A 235 7.77 -11.20 0.23
C GLY A 235 6.85 -11.98 -0.74
N ALA A 236 5.92 -11.33 -1.45
CA ALA A 236 5.07 -11.99 -2.44
C ALA A 236 5.81 -12.50 -3.70
N GLY A 237 7.11 -12.20 -3.85
CA GLY A 237 7.92 -12.65 -4.98
C GLY A 237 8.08 -11.62 -6.10
N LYS A 238 7.49 -10.42 -6.00
CA LYS A 238 7.52 -9.35 -7.02
C LYS A 238 8.93 -9.01 -7.51
N THR A 239 9.82 -8.61 -6.60
CA THR A 239 11.23 -8.28 -6.90
C THR A 239 12.00 -9.47 -7.46
N THR A 240 11.73 -10.69 -6.96
CA THR A 240 12.36 -11.91 -7.48
C THR A 240 11.93 -12.17 -8.92
N LEU A 241 10.64 -12.03 -9.23
CA LEU A 241 10.09 -12.16 -10.57
C LEU A 241 10.68 -11.10 -11.52
N ILE A 242 10.72 -9.83 -11.10
CA ILE A 242 11.35 -8.74 -11.88
C ILE A 242 12.82 -9.06 -12.20
N LYS A 243 13.60 -9.51 -11.21
CA LYS A 243 15.00 -9.88 -11.43
C LYS A 243 15.15 -11.05 -12.39
N MET A 244 14.23 -12.01 -12.39
CA MET A 244 14.22 -13.09 -13.38
C MET A 244 13.89 -12.56 -14.78
N MET A 245 12.89 -11.69 -14.91
CA MET A 245 12.54 -11.06 -16.19
C MET A 245 13.69 -10.21 -16.75
N CYS A 246 14.50 -9.59 -15.88
CA CYS A 246 15.69 -8.85 -16.27
C CYS A 246 16.92 -9.74 -16.59
N GLY A 247 16.83 -11.06 -16.39
CA GLY A 247 17.96 -11.98 -16.55
C GLY A 247 19.06 -11.84 -15.48
N LEU A 248 18.79 -11.07 -14.41
CA LEU A 248 19.70 -10.89 -13.27
C LEU A 248 19.69 -12.08 -12.32
N LEU A 249 18.62 -12.88 -12.36
CA LEU A 249 18.46 -14.09 -11.59
C LEU A 249 17.93 -15.20 -12.51
N PRO A 250 18.63 -16.33 -12.69
CA PRO A 250 18.12 -17.40 -13.53
C PRO A 250 16.90 -18.07 -12.87
N PRO A 251 15.86 -18.42 -13.65
CA PRO A 251 14.76 -19.24 -13.15
C PRO A 251 15.26 -20.64 -12.75
N SER A 252 14.58 -21.27 -11.80
CA SER A 252 14.81 -22.67 -11.46
C SER A 252 14.00 -23.61 -12.35
N GLU A 253 12.82 -23.17 -12.80
CA GLU A 253 11.91 -23.88 -13.70
C GLU A 253 11.23 -22.87 -14.62
N GLY A 254 10.80 -23.31 -15.80
CA GLY A 254 10.10 -22.47 -16.78
C GLY A 254 11.04 -21.59 -17.60
N GLU A 255 10.46 -20.82 -18.53
CA GLU A 255 11.22 -19.96 -19.44
C GLU A 255 10.60 -18.56 -19.52
N ILE A 256 11.46 -17.55 -19.80
CA ILE A 256 11.05 -16.16 -20.00
C ILE A 256 11.57 -15.69 -21.36
N PHE A 257 10.72 -15.02 -22.12
CA PHE A 257 11.03 -14.46 -23.43
C PHE A 257 10.73 -12.97 -23.48
N ILE A 258 11.64 -12.18 -24.04
CA ILE A 258 11.48 -10.74 -24.30
C ILE A 258 11.69 -10.48 -25.78
N SER A 259 10.64 -10.00 -26.46
CA SER A 259 10.60 -9.78 -27.90
C SER A 259 11.09 -11.01 -28.68
N GLY A 260 10.70 -12.21 -28.22
CA GLY A 260 11.10 -13.50 -28.79
C GLY A 260 12.47 -14.04 -28.35
N ASN A 261 13.29 -13.26 -27.64
CA ASN A 261 14.61 -13.69 -27.16
C ASN A 261 14.48 -14.38 -25.79
N ASN A 262 15.12 -15.53 -25.61
CA ASN A 262 15.11 -16.21 -24.31
C ASN A 262 16.03 -15.46 -23.31
N VAL A 263 15.48 -15.06 -22.16
CA VAL A 263 16.17 -14.20 -21.18
C VAL A 263 17.44 -14.84 -20.61
N GLU A 264 17.47 -16.15 -20.41
CA GLU A 264 18.62 -16.84 -19.86
C GLU A 264 19.70 -17.11 -20.92
N LYS A 265 19.28 -17.52 -22.13
CA LYS A 265 20.18 -17.92 -23.22
C LYS A 265 20.76 -16.72 -23.97
N GLU A 266 20.06 -15.60 -24.01
CA GLU A 266 20.38 -14.43 -24.86
C GLU A 266 20.54 -13.12 -24.07
N LYS A 267 21.10 -13.18 -22.85
CA LYS A 267 21.22 -12.06 -21.89
C LYS A 267 21.70 -10.74 -22.51
N VAL A 268 22.78 -10.78 -23.29
CA VAL A 268 23.37 -9.55 -23.88
C VAL A 268 22.42 -8.86 -24.84
N LYS A 269 21.64 -9.62 -25.63
CA LYS A 269 20.61 -9.05 -26.51
C LYS A 269 19.49 -8.45 -25.66
N VAL A 270 19.02 -9.20 -24.67
CA VAL A 270 17.92 -8.79 -23.79
C VAL A 270 18.26 -7.51 -23.01
N TRP A 271 19.48 -7.38 -22.47
CA TRP A 271 19.92 -6.18 -21.75
C TRP A 271 19.92 -4.91 -22.57
N ARG A 272 20.01 -5.00 -23.91
CA ARG A 272 19.85 -3.84 -24.81
C ARG A 272 18.39 -3.46 -25.03
N LEU A 273 17.46 -4.39 -24.79
CA LEU A 273 16.03 -4.21 -25.00
C LEU A 273 15.30 -3.76 -23.72
N ILE A 274 15.96 -3.83 -22.56
CA ILE A 274 15.32 -3.56 -21.26
C ILE A 274 15.98 -2.42 -20.51
N GLY A 275 15.17 -1.69 -19.75
CA GLY A 275 15.59 -0.80 -18.68
C GLY A 275 15.26 -1.41 -17.32
N TYR A 276 16.06 -1.14 -16.30
CA TYR A 276 15.78 -1.62 -14.95
C TYR A 276 16.13 -0.59 -13.89
N MET A 277 15.13 -0.24 -13.06
CA MET A 277 15.27 0.56 -11.86
C MET A 277 15.05 -0.34 -10.65
N SER A 278 16.11 -0.60 -9.88
CA SER A 278 16.05 -1.44 -8.68
C SER A 278 15.57 -0.67 -7.44
N GLN A 279 14.98 -1.39 -6.49
CA GLN A 279 14.54 -0.85 -5.19
C GLN A 279 15.67 -0.16 -4.40
N LYS A 280 16.88 -0.74 -4.40
CA LYS A 280 18.08 -0.09 -3.85
C LYS A 280 18.73 0.77 -4.92
N PHE A 281 19.00 2.04 -4.60
CA PHE A 281 19.52 3.03 -5.54
C PHE A 281 20.74 2.54 -6.30
N SER A 282 20.63 2.56 -7.64
CA SER A 282 21.70 2.27 -8.58
C SER A 282 22.63 3.47 -8.84
N LEU A 283 22.20 4.68 -8.47
CA LEU A 283 22.92 5.92 -8.78
C LEU A 283 24.19 6.11 -7.95
N TYR A 284 25.20 6.70 -8.58
CA TYR A 284 26.46 7.07 -7.94
C TYR A 284 26.27 8.37 -7.16
N LYS A 285 26.26 8.25 -5.84
CA LYS A 285 25.92 9.33 -4.90
C LYS A 285 26.92 10.49 -4.90
N ASP A 286 28.18 10.20 -5.24
CA ASP A 286 29.28 11.18 -5.29
C ASP A 286 29.47 11.81 -6.67
N LEU A 287 28.61 11.47 -7.64
CA LEU A 287 28.55 12.13 -8.93
C LEU A 287 27.36 13.10 -8.97
N THR A 288 27.48 14.14 -9.80
CA THR A 288 26.39 15.06 -10.11
C THR A 288 25.28 14.36 -10.92
N VAL A 289 24.11 15.00 -11.01
CA VAL A 289 23.01 14.53 -11.86
C VAL A 289 23.48 14.35 -13.30
N LEU A 290 24.16 15.34 -13.87
CA LEU A 290 24.64 15.28 -15.25
C LEU A 290 25.74 14.22 -15.43
N GLU A 291 26.63 14.05 -14.47
CA GLU A 291 27.67 13.00 -14.52
C GLU A 291 27.06 11.59 -14.45
N ASN A 292 26.03 11.37 -13.63
CA ASN A 292 25.29 10.11 -13.63
C ASN A 292 24.69 9.84 -15.02
N ILE A 293 23.98 10.80 -15.61
CA ILE A 293 23.40 10.63 -16.95
C ILE A 293 24.47 10.30 -17.97
N LYS A 294 25.59 11.04 -17.99
CA LYS A 294 26.72 10.79 -18.90
C LYS A 294 27.33 9.39 -18.70
N LEU A 295 27.46 8.94 -17.45
CA LEU A 295 27.96 7.62 -17.14
C LEU A 295 27.05 6.53 -17.70
N TYR A 296 25.74 6.60 -17.43
CA TYR A 296 24.78 5.62 -17.93
C TYR A 296 24.64 5.67 -19.45
N ALA A 297 24.63 6.86 -20.06
CA ALA A 297 24.67 7.01 -21.51
C ALA A 297 25.90 6.32 -22.11
N GLY A 298 27.08 6.48 -21.49
CA GLY A 298 28.31 5.79 -21.89
C GLY A 298 28.20 4.26 -21.78
N LEU A 299 27.64 3.75 -20.67
CA LEU A 299 27.44 2.31 -20.45
C LEU A 299 26.51 1.68 -21.48
N TYR A 300 25.45 2.39 -21.88
CA TYR A 300 24.52 1.92 -22.91
C TYR A 300 24.94 2.26 -24.34
N GLY A 301 26.04 2.98 -24.53
CA GLY A 301 26.54 3.38 -25.84
C GLY A 301 25.70 4.45 -26.54
N VAL A 302 24.96 5.26 -25.77
CA VAL A 302 24.16 6.38 -26.27
C VAL A 302 25.11 7.52 -26.66
N LYS A 303 25.13 7.88 -27.95
CA LYS A 303 26.00 8.92 -28.52
C LYS A 303 25.17 10.09 -29.05
N ASN A 304 25.75 11.29 -29.04
CA ASN A 304 25.19 12.50 -29.65
C ASN A 304 23.82 12.95 -29.08
N GLU A 305 23.54 12.65 -27.81
CA GLU A 305 22.34 13.17 -27.16
C GLU A 305 22.53 14.62 -26.68
N ASN A 306 21.52 15.45 -26.91
CA ASN A 306 21.39 16.73 -26.25
C ASN A 306 20.91 16.51 -24.81
N PHE A 307 21.87 16.37 -23.89
CA PHE A 307 21.56 16.17 -22.47
C PHE A 307 20.70 17.29 -21.87
N GLY A 308 20.73 18.52 -22.41
CA GLY A 308 19.89 19.62 -21.95
C GLY A 308 18.41 19.39 -22.23
N GLU A 309 18.06 19.02 -23.47
CA GLU A 309 16.68 18.68 -23.86
C GLU A 309 16.17 17.45 -23.10
N LEU A 310 17.06 16.48 -22.88
CA LEU A 310 16.75 15.29 -22.09
C LEU A 310 16.45 15.66 -20.62
N LEU A 311 17.30 16.48 -19.99
CA LEU A 311 17.07 16.97 -18.63
C LEU A 311 15.76 17.76 -18.50
N GLU A 312 15.39 18.53 -19.52
CA GLU A 312 14.10 19.22 -19.61
C GLU A 312 12.93 18.25 -19.64
N LYS A 313 12.94 17.28 -20.57
CA LYS A 313 11.89 16.25 -20.67
C LYS A 313 11.72 15.44 -19.39
N LEU A 314 12.80 15.25 -18.65
CA LEU A 314 12.81 14.47 -17.41
C LEU A 314 12.48 15.32 -16.16
N GLY A 315 12.26 16.63 -16.32
CA GLY A 315 12.00 17.54 -15.21
C GLY A 315 13.18 17.64 -14.24
N LEU A 316 14.41 17.57 -14.75
CA LEU A 316 15.67 17.61 -14.01
C LEU A 316 16.46 18.92 -14.25
N LEU A 317 15.90 19.87 -15.00
CA LEU A 317 16.50 21.20 -15.15
C LEU A 317 16.74 21.88 -13.81
N GLY A 318 17.90 22.51 -13.67
CA GLY A 318 18.36 23.18 -12.45
C GLY A 318 19.00 22.25 -11.41
N TRP A 319 19.01 20.93 -11.63
CA TRP A 319 19.66 19.95 -10.76
C TRP A 319 20.99 19.41 -11.31
N GLU A 320 21.40 19.81 -12.51
CA GLU A 320 22.45 19.21 -13.31
C GLU A 320 23.79 19.11 -12.57
N GLY A 321 24.17 20.20 -11.91
CA GLY A 321 25.43 20.32 -11.16
C GLY A 321 25.36 19.89 -9.70
N ARG A 322 24.21 19.39 -9.22
CA ARG A 322 24.05 18.94 -7.83
C ARG A 322 24.49 17.48 -7.68
N LEU A 323 25.19 17.16 -6.60
CA LEU A 323 25.55 15.78 -6.25
C LEU A 323 24.30 14.98 -5.89
N VAL A 324 24.24 13.72 -6.34
CA VAL A 324 23.08 12.85 -6.11
C VAL A 324 22.83 12.59 -4.61
N LYS A 325 23.85 12.65 -3.75
CA LYS A 325 23.63 12.56 -2.30
C LYS A 325 22.80 13.71 -1.73
N ASP A 326 22.90 14.91 -2.30
CA ASP A 326 22.36 16.16 -1.74
C ASP A 326 20.99 16.56 -2.31
N ILE A 327 20.50 15.87 -3.34
CA ILE A 327 19.19 16.18 -3.95
C ILE A 327 18.03 15.47 -3.22
N PRO A 328 16.79 15.99 -3.33
CA PRO A 328 15.60 15.33 -2.78
C PRO A 328 15.36 13.94 -3.35
N PHE A 329 14.78 13.06 -2.55
CA PHE A 329 14.54 11.66 -2.91
C PHE A 329 13.72 11.49 -4.20
N GLY A 330 12.64 12.27 -4.40
CA GLY A 330 11.86 12.24 -5.62
C GLY A 330 12.66 12.60 -6.87
N ILE A 331 13.62 13.54 -6.78
CA ILE A 331 14.53 13.87 -7.90
C ILE A 331 15.51 12.72 -8.16
N LYS A 332 15.98 12.02 -7.11
CA LYS A 332 16.79 10.80 -7.29
C LYS A 332 16.02 9.72 -8.04
N GLN A 333 14.73 9.54 -7.75
CA GLN A 333 13.90 8.57 -8.45
C GLN A 333 13.69 8.94 -9.92
N ARG A 334 13.42 10.22 -10.22
CA ARG A 334 13.36 10.69 -11.61
C ARG A 334 14.66 10.39 -12.36
N LEU A 335 15.80 10.79 -11.79
CA LEU A 335 17.12 10.49 -12.37
C LEU A 335 17.34 8.99 -12.57
N ALA A 336 16.93 8.14 -11.62
CA ALA A 336 17.05 6.70 -11.77
C ALA A 336 16.20 6.15 -12.92
N LEU A 337 14.95 6.60 -13.04
CA LEU A 337 14.07 6.26 -14.15
C LEU A 337 14.68 6.74 -15.48
N SER A 338 15.15 7.98 -15.53
CA SER A 338 15.84 8.57 -16.68
C SER A 338 16.99 7.68 -17.15
N CYS A 339 17.91 7.34 -16.24
CA CYS A 339 19.05 6.47 -16.53
C CYS A 339 18.62 5.08 -17.05
N ALA A 340 17.51 4.54 -16.55
CA ALA A 340 16.99 3.25 -16.99
C ALA A 340 16.40 3.27 -18.40
N VAL A 341 16.02 4.44 -18.94
CA VAL A 341 15.39 4.57 -20.26
C VAL A 341 16.21 5.31 -21.30
N LEU A 342 17.42 5.80 -20.97
CA LEU A 342 18.29 6.57 -21.88
C LEU A 342 18.49 5.91 -23.24
N HIS A 343 18.66 4.59 -23.26
CA HIS A 343 18.90 3.81 -24.47
C HIS A 343 17.64 3.40 -25.22
N LYS A 344 16.48 3.96 -24.84
CA LYS A 344 15.17 3.70 -25.44
C LYS A 344 14.81 2.21 -25.47
N PRO A 345 14.71 1.57 -24.29
CA PRO A 345 14.38 0.15 -24.20
C PRO A 345 12.96 -0.12 -24.70
N LEU A 346 12.70 -1.36 -25.09
CA LEU A 346 11.36 -1.83 -25.41
C LEU A 346 10.50 -2.02 -24.15
N ILE A 347 11.13 -2.42 -23.03
CA ILE A 347 10.48 -2.65 -21.75
C ILE A 347 11.31 -2.00 -20.64
N VAL A 348 10.66 -1.32 -19.69
CA VAL A 348 11.31 -0.86 -18.46
C VAL A 348 10.69 -1.54 -17.24
N PHE A 349 11.54 -2.08 -16.38
CA PHE A 349 11.16 -2.71 -15.11
C PHE A 349 11.44 -1.77 -13.94
N LEU A 350 10.43 -1.50 -13.13
CA LEU A 350 10.48 -0.55 -12.02
C LEU A 350 10.16 -1.25 -10.70
N ASP A 351 11.14 -1.46 -9.83
CA ASP A 351 10.94 -2.17 -8.56
C ASP A 351 10.67 -1.20 -7.40
N GLU A 352 9.40 -1.10 -6.98
CA GLU A 352 8.88 -0.15 -5.98
C GLU A 352 9.34 1.30 -6.20
N PRO A 353 9.11 1.86 -7.40
CA PRO A 353 9.80 3.05 -7.87
C PRO A 353 9.35 4.35 -7.21
N THR A 354 8.35 4.30 -6.34
CA THR A 354 7.65 5.42 -5.68
C THR A 354 7.50 5.18 -4.17
N SER A 355 8.15 4.14 -3.63
CA SER A 355 8.17 3.88 -2.21
C SER A 355 8.90 5.00 -1.46
N GLY A 356 8.24 5.63 -0.49
CA GLY A 356 8.80 6.72 0.32
C GLY A 356 8.84 8.10 -0.34
N VAL A 357 8.18 8.31 -1.49
CA VAL A 357 7.91 9.68 -2.00
C VAL A 357 6.59 10.22 -1.48
N ASP A 358 6.52 11.55 -1.35
CA ASP A 358 5.28 12.27 -1.07
C ASP A 358 4.32 12.24 -2.27
N PRO A 359 3.01 12.52 -2.06
CA PRO A 359 2.01 12.43 -3.13
C PRO A 359 2.29 13.31 -4.36
N VAL A 360 2.89 14.50 -4.19
CA VAL A 360 3.19 15.40 -5.32
C VAL A 360 4.30 14.81 -6.18
N ALA A 361 5.39 14.35 -5.54
CA ALA A 361 6.47 13.68 -6.23
C ALA A 361 6.01 12.36 -6.90
N ARG A 362 5.16 11.58 -6.22
CA ARG A 362 4.55 10.36 -6.76
C ARG A 362 3.75 10.64 -8.02
N ARG A 363 2.86 11.64 -7.99
CA ARG A 363 2.06 12.01 -9.17
C ARG A 363 2.94 12.35 -10.36
N SER A 364 3.93 13.21 -10.15
CA SER A 364 4.78 13.64 -11.25
C SER A 364 5.68 12.50 -11.77
N PHE A 365 6.04 11.53 -10.92
CA PHE A 365 6.68 10.29 -11.39
C PHE A 365 5.75 9.46 -12.28
N TRP A 366 4.47 9.35 -11.91
CA TRP A 366 3.47 8.67 -12.74
C TRP A 366 3.22 9.38 -14.08
N GLU A 367 3.28 10.71 -14.14
CA GLU A 367 3.23 11.46 -15.41
C GLU A 367 4.37 11.03 -16.35
N MET A 368 5.58 10.79 -15.81
CA MET A 368 6.70 10.26 -16.59
C MET A 368 6.45 8.82 -17.06
N ILE A 369 5.88 7.95 -16.22
CA ILE A 369 5.51 6.59 -16.61
C ILE A 369 4.54 6.61 -17.79
N TYR A 370 3.49 7.43 -17.71
CA TYR A 370 2.53 7.57 -18.80
C TYR A 370 3.15 8.16 -20.05
N PHE A 371 4.03 9.16 -19.93
CA PHE A 371 4.75 9.70 -21.08
C PHE A 371 5.57 8.60 -21.79
N LEU A 372 6.36 7.82 -21.04
CA LEU A 372 7.16 6.71 -21.59
C LEU A 372 6.29 5.67 -22.29
N SER A 373 5.15 5.32 -21.71
CA SER A 373 4.26 4.32 -22.29
C SER A 373 3.47 4.84 -23.49
N ARG A 374 2.88 6.03 -23.39
CA ARG A 374 1.89 6.53 -24.36
C ARG A 374 2.52 7.29 -25.53
N GLU A 375 3.60 8.02 -25.28
CA GLU A 375 4.26 8.83 -26.30
C GLU A 375 5.49 8.12 -26.87
N GLU A 376 6.30 7.46 -26.02
CA GLU A 376 7.50 6.73 -26.48
C GLU A 376 7.22 5.24 -26.79
N GLY A 377 6.04 4.72 -26.44
CA GLY A 377 5.64 3.34 -26.75
C GLY A 377 6.37 2.25 -25.95
N ILE A 378 7.00 2.62 -24.83
CA ILE A 378 7.75 1.71 -23.96
C ILE A 378 6.77 0.91 -23.09
N THR A 379 6.93 -0.41 -23.03
CA THR A 379 6.17 -1.23 -22.06
C THR A 379 6.72 -1.01 -20.66
N VAL A 380 5.87 -0.78 -19.67
CA VAL A 380 6.27 -0.55 -18.28
C VAL A 380 5.78 -1.69 -17.41
N ILE A 381 6.67 -2.29 -16.64
CA ILE A 381 6.32 -3.28 -15.61
C ILE A 381 6.82 -2.77 -14.28
N LEU A 382 5.91 -2.48 -13.35
CA LEU A 382 6.27 -1.96 -12.04
C LEU A 382 5.79 -2.86 -10.91
N SER A 383 6.55 -2.95 -9.82
CA SER A 383 6.06 -3.53 -8.57
C SER A 383 5.57 -2.42 -7.64
N THR A 384 4.45 -2.65 -6.98
CA THR A 384 3.95 -1.77 -5.93
C THR A 384 3.25 -2.56 -4.84
N HIS A 385 3.17 -1.96 -3.66
CA HIS A 385 2.30 -2.40 -2.57
C HIS A 385 1.26 -1.32 -2.21
N TYR A 386 1.21 -0.23 -2.97
CA TYR A 386 0.21 0.83 -2.87
C TYR A 386 -0.94 0.56 -3.84
N MET A 387 -2.16 0.51 -3.33
CA MET A 387 -3.35 0.18 -4.12
C MET A 387 -3.68 1.31 -5.09
N ASP A 388 -3.57 2.56 -4.66
CA ASP A 388 -3.80 3.76 -5.49
C ASP A 388 -2.89 3.78 -6.73
N GLU A 389 -1.65 3.31 -6.58
CA GLU A 389 -0.72 3.18 -7.69
C GLU A 389 -1.10 2.05 -8.65
N ALA A 390 -1.52 0.91 -8.11
CA ALA A 390 -1.99 -0.19 -8.94
C ALA A 390 -3.24 0.21 -9.75
N GLU A 391 -4.11 1.08 -9.21
CA GLU A 391 -5.27 1.60 -9.95
C GLU A 391 -4.88 2.40 -11.20
N ASN A 392 -3.67 2.96 -11.27
CA ASN A 392 -3.17 3.68 -12.45
C ASN A 392 -2.69 2.72 -13.57
N CYS A 393 -2.45 1.45 -13.28
CA CYS A 393 -2.00 0.47 -14.27
C CYS A 393 -3.10 0.12 -15.29
N ASP A 394 -2.68 -0.31 -16.49
CA ASP A 394 -3.58 -0.87 -17.49
C ASP A 394 -4.11 -2.23 -17.03
N ARG A 395 -3.20 -3.07 -16.54
CA ARG A 395 -3.48 -4.37 -15.91
C ARG A 395 -2.69 -4.52 -14.63
N ILE A 396 -3.22 -5.32 -13.72
CA ILE A 396 -2.58 -5.65 -12.46
C ILE A 396 -2.46 -7.17 -12.35
N GLY A 397 -1.25 -7.65 -12.07
CA GLY A 397 -1.00 -8.99 -11.59
C GLY A 397 -1.00 -9.02 -10.06
N LEU A 398 -1.99 -9.68 -9.47
CA LEU A 398 -2.06 -9.89 -8.03
C LEU A 398 -1.11 -11.02 -7.63
N MET A 399 -0.09 -10.71 -6.84
CA MET A 399 0.89 -11.68 -6.35
C MET A 399 0.68 -11.98 -4.87
N ASN A 400 0.69 -13.25 -4.53
CA ASN A 400 0.73 -13.70 -3.15
C ASN A 400 1.58 -14.97 -3.02
N LYS A 401 2.44 -15.02 -1.99
CA LYS A 401 3.31 -16.17 -1.70
C LYS A 401 4.03 -16.78 -2.92
N GLY A 402 4.54 -15.93 -3.81
CA GLY A 402 5.28 -16.35 -5.00
C GLY A 402 4.41 -16.73 -6.21
N ARG A 403 3.08 -16.74 -6.08
CA ARG A 403 2.14 -17.05 -7.16
C ARG A 403 1.46 -15.80 -7.69
N LEU A 404 1.04 -15.87 -8.95
CA LEU A 404 0.14 -14.90 -9.58
C LEU A 404 -1.30 -15.42 -9.40
N ILE A 405 -2.04 -14.84 -8.46
CA ILE A 405 -3.39 -15.31 -8.07
C ILE A 405 -4.50 -14.71 -8.95
N ALA A 406 -4.24 -13.58 -9.59
CA ALA A 406 -5.14 -12.98 -10.58
C ALA A 406 -4.38 -12.05 -11.52
N LEU A 407 -4.94 -11.82 -12.70
CA LEU A 407 -4.42 -10.90 -13.71
C LEU A 407 -5.59 -10.30 -14.49
N GLY A 408 -5.67 -8.97 -14.58
CA GLY A 408 -6.75 -8.29 -15.29
C GLY A 408 -6.65 -6.78 -15.13
N THR A 409 -7.58 -6.03 -15.75
CA THR A 409 -7.70 -4.59 -15.47
C THR A 409 -8.17 -4.36 -14.03
N PRO A 410 -7.89 -3.19 -13.42
CA PRO A 410 -8.38 -2.89 -12.07
C PRO A 410 -9.90 -3.08 -11.94
N GLU A 411 -10.66 -2.70 -12.97
CA GLU A 411 -12.13 -2.83 -13.01
C GLU A 411 -12.57 -4.30 -13.17
N GLU A 412 -11.94 -5.06 -14.06
CA GLU A 412 -12.21 -6.50 -14.22
C GLU A 412 -11.97 -7.28 -12.92
N LEU A 413 -10.91 -6.94 -12.19
CA LEU A 413 -10.59 -7.56 -10.91
C LEU A 413 -11.65 -7.21 -9.84
N LYS A 414 -12.09 -5.94 -9.78
CA LYS A 414 -13.16 -5.50 -8.86
C LYS A 414 -14.48 -6.23 -9.15
N ILE A 415 -14.88 -6.33 -10.42
CA ILE A 415 -16.08 -7.07 -10.84
C ILE A 415 -15.95 -8.57 -10.53
N THR A 416 -14.76 -9.15 -10.73
CA THR A 416 -14.51 -10.56 -10.39
C THR A 416 -14.59 -10.79 -8.88
N SER A 417 -14.12 -9.85 -8.07
CA SER A 417 -14.25 -9.87 -6.61
C SER A 417 -15.72 -9.86 -6.16
N GLU A 418 -16.61 -9.12 -6.83
CA GLU A 418 -18.05 -9.20 -6.55
C GLU A 418 -18.62 -10.62 -6.76
N LYS A 419 -18.11 -11.35 -7.75
CA LYS A 419 -18.52 -12.74 -8.01
C LYS A 419 -17.99 -13.72 -6.94
N ILE A 420 -16.84 -13.42 -6.34
CA ILE A 420 -16.20 -14.25 -5.32
C ILE A 420 -16.85 -14.03 -3.96
N SER A 421 -17.12 -12.78 -3.58
CA SER A 421 -17.45 -12.40 -2.21
C SER A 421 -18.72 -11.55 -2.07
N GLY A 422 -19.51 -11.43 -3.14
CA GLY A 422 -20.74 -10.66 -3.19
C GLY A 422 -20.51 -9.20 -3.57
N LYS A 423 -21.60 -8.56 -4.03
CA LYS A 423 -21.67 -7.14 -4.33
C LYS A 423 -21.59 -6.30 -3.05
N LEU A 424 -21.13 -5.06 -3.18
CA LEU A 424 -20.98 -4.14 -2.06
C LEU A 424 -22.11 -3.11 -2.05
N LEU A 425 -22.94 -3.16 -1.01
CA LEU A 425 -23.91 -2.11 -0.71
C LEU A 425 -23.28 -1.10 0.24
N GLN A 426 -23.34 0.16 -0.13
CA GLN A 426 -22.94 1.28 0.71
C GLN A 426 -24.19 1.94 1.30
N ILE A 427 -24.21 2.09 2.63
CA ILE A 427 -25.26 2.79 3.36
C ILE A 427 -24.64 4.08 3.94
N ARG A 428 -25.20 5.23 3.58
CA ARG A 428 -24.80 6.55 4.07
C ARG A 428 -25.86 7.11 5.02
N THR A 429 -25.41 7.63 6.15
CA THR A 429 -26.29 8.22 7.18
C THR A 429 -25.47 9.09 8.15
N SER A 430 -26.09 10.13 8.71
CA SER A 430 -25.47 10.95 9.77
C SER A 430 -25.29 10.17 11.08
N GLU A 431 -26.16 9.19 11.34
CA GLU A 431 -26.18 8.38 12.58
C GLU A 431 -25.50 7.00 12.39
N PHE A 432 -24.42 6.94 11.61
CA PHE A 432 -23.77 5.68 11.19
C PHE A 432 -23.40 4.73 12.33
N ARG A 433 -23.06 5.24 13.53
CA ARG A 433 -22.74 4.41 14.69
C ARG A 433 -23.94 3.63 15.22
N GLU A 434 -25.09 4.30 15.33
CA GLU A 434 -26.33 3.69 15.81
C GLU A 434 -26.87 2.70 14.80
N VAL A 435 -26.89 3.11 13.52
CA VAL A 435 -27.32 2.26 12.41
C VAL A 435 -26.44 1.02 12.29
N PHE A 436 -25.12 1.15 12.40
CA PHE A 436 -24.22 0.00 12.38
C PHE A 436 -24.49 -0.97 13.54
N LYS A 437 -24.61 -0.48 14.78
CA LYS A 437 -24.90 -1.33 15.95
C LYS A 437 -26.21 -2.12 15.78
N LYS A 438 -27.24 -1.48 15.22
CA LYS A 438 -28.53 -2.12 14.95
C LYS A 438 -28.43 -3.19 13.86
N LEU A 439 -27.76 -2.89 12.75
CA LEU A 439 -27.65 -3.81 11.61
C LEU A 439 -26.67 -4.97 11.87
N LYS A 440 -25.67 -4.79 12.74
CA LYS A 440 -24.59 -5.77 12.93
C LYS A 440 -25.08 -7.15 13.39
N SER A 441 -26.17 -7.22 14.15
CA SER A 441 -26.78 -8.49 14.59
C SER A 441 -27.46 -9.25 13.45
N GLY A 442 -28.07 -8.55 12.51
CA GLY A 442 -28.78 -9.13 11.36
C GLY A 442 -27.88 -9.39 10.14
N PHE A 443 -26.73 -8.72 10.07
CA PHE A 443 -25.81 -8.76 8.93
C PHE A 443 -24.37 -9.00 9.39
N PRO A 444 -23.88 -10.25 9.41
CA PRO A 444 -22.54 -10.57 9.89
C PRO A 444 -21.43 -9.92 9.05
N ASN A 445 -21.66 -9.80 7.74
CA ASN A 445 -20.74 -9.23 6.73
C ASN A 445 -20.77 -7.69 6.64
N LEU A 446 -21.35 -7.04 7.65
CA LEU A 446 -21.38 -5.58 7.75
C LEU A 446 -20.05 -5.06 8.30
N SER A 447 -19.47 -4.05 7.65
CA SER A 447 -18.26 -3.35 8.09
C SER A 447 -18.47 -1.84 8.14
N LEU A 448 -17.64 -1.17 8.94
CA LEU A 448 -17.54 0.29 8.98
C LEU A 448 -16.28 0.74 8.26
N TYR A 449 -16.39 1.79 7.47
CA TYR A 449 -15.29 2.43 6.77
C TYR A 449 -15.42 3.95 6.94
N GLY A 450 -14.70 4.51 7.91
CA GLY A 450 -14.92 5.89 8.33
C GLY A 450 -16.34 6.08 8.87
N ASN A 451 -17.14 6.89 8.18
CA ASN A 451 -18.56 7.08 8.51
C ASN A 451 -19.50 6.34 7.53
N LYS A 452 -18.95 5.53 6.61
CA LYS A 452 -19.70 4.71 5.66
C LYS A 452 -19.94 3.33 6.25
N ILE A 453 -21.14 2.79 6.08
CA ILE A 453 -21.44 1.40 6.40
C ILE A 453 -21.42 0.61 5.09
N LEU A 454 -20.71 -0.51 5.06
CA LEU A 454 -20.57 -1.37 3.89
C LEU A 454 -21.12 -2.75 4.21
N LEU A 455 -21.96 -3.30 3.33
CA LEU A 455 -22.48 -4.66 3.41
C LEU A 455 -22.08 -5.44 2.18
N ARG A 456 -21.40 -6.58 2.38
CA ARG A 456 -21.18 -7.57 1.32
C ARG A 456 -22.33 -8.56 1.23
N THR A 457 -22.90 -8.69 0.04
CA THR A 457 -24.07 -9.54 -0.21
C THR A 457 -24.12 -10.12 -1.61
N PHE A 458 -24.59 -11.37 -1.72
CA PHE A 458 -24.93 -12.01 -3.00
C PHE A 458 -26.37 -11.69 -3.46
N SER A 459 -27.19 -11.05 -2.62
CA SER A 459 -28.59 -10.73 -2.87
C SER A 459 -28.88 -9.25 -2.57
N PRO A 460 -28.32 -8.31 -3.34
CA PRO A 460 -28.36 -6.88 -3.04
C PRO A 460 -29.78 -6.32 -2.87
N GLU A 461 -30.72 -6.68 -3.75
CA GLU A 461 -32.09 -6.17 -3.67
C GLU A 461 -32.81 -6.64 -2.39
N LYS A 462 -32.71 -7.93 -2.08
CA LYS A 462 -33.34 -8.51 -0.88
C LYS A 462 -32.74 -7.95 0.41
N ASP A 463 -31.41 -7.82 0.46
CA ASP A 463 -30.77 -7.27 1.65
C ASP A 463 -31.00 -5.78 1.80
N LYS A 464 -31.14 -5.03 0.68
CA LYS A 464 -31.56 -3.63 0.70
C LYS A 464 -32.97 -3.48 1.29
N GLU A 465 -33.94 -4.26 0.83
CA GLU A 465 -35.31 -4.28 1.38
C GLU A 465 -35.29 -4.58 2.88
N LYS A 466 -34.52 -5.59 3.29
CA LYS A 466 -34.39 -5.97 4.71
C LYS A 466 -33.73 -4.88 5.56
N ILE A 467 -32.71 -4.18 5.04
CA ILE A 467 -32.10 -3.04 5.73
C ILE A 467 -33.14 -1.93 5.90
N GLU A 468 -33.91 -1.64 4.85
CA GLU A 468 -34.97 -0.64 4.90
C GLU A 468 -36.05 -1.04 5.93
N GLU A 469 -36.51 -2.29 5.97
CA GLU A 469 -37.46 -2.79 6.98
C GLU A 469 -36.96 -2.58 8.42
N VAL A 470 -35.74 -3.05 8.72
CA VAL A 470 -35.13 -2.93 10.07
C VAL A 470 -34.99 -1.48 10.53
N LEU A 471 -34.83 -0.53 9.59
CA LEU A 471 -34.65 0.89 9.89
C LEU A 471 -35.96 1.70 9.81
N THR A 472 -36.97 1.21 9.08
CA THR A 472 -38.27 1.87 8.89
C THR A 472 -39.23 1.63 10.05
N GLU A 473 -39.11 0.51 10.77
CA GLU A 473 -39.91 0.21 11.99
C GLU A 473 -39.88 1.34 13.04
N GLU A 474 -38.90 2.26 12.99
CA GLU A 474 -38.79 3.38 13.93
C GLU A 474 -38.75 4.78 13.28
N GLY A 475 -38.79 4.91 11.95
CA GLY A 475 -38.96 6.19 11.23
C GLY A 475 -37.91 7.30 11.50
N LYS A 476 -36.77 7.00 12.13
CA LYS A 476 -35.84 8.01 12.67
C LYS A 476 -34.59 8.30 11.84
N PHE A 477 -34.14 7.37 10.99
CA PHE A 477 -32.85 7.51 10.30
C PHE A 477 -33.03 7.90 8.83
N LYS A 478 -32.34 8.96 8.40
CA LYS A 478 -32.18 9.26 6.98
C LYS A 478 -31.03 8.41 6.45
N ILE A 479 -31.33 7.52 5.51
CA ILE A 479 -30.35 6.63 4.89
C ILE A 479 -30.39 6.75 3.37
N GLU A 480 -29.24 6.59 2.75
CA GLU A 480 -29.08 6.42 1.30
C GLU A 480 -28.33 5.11 1.07
N ILE A 481 -28.91 4.20 0.28
CA ILE A 481 -28.30 2.90 -0.06
C ILE A 481 -27.97 2.88 -1.55
N SER A 482 -26.69 2.67 -1.85
CA SER A 482 -26.17 2.61 -3.23
C SER A 482 -25.27 1.39 -3.40
N GLN A 483 -25.31 0.73 -4.56
CA GLN A 483 -24.30 -0.26 -4.92
C GLN A 483 -23.02 0.45 -5.38
N THR A 484 -21.86 -0.02 -4.92
CA THR A 484 -20.54 0.44 -5.38
C THR A 484 -19.65 -0.76 -5.66
N LEU A 485 -18.63 -0.57 -6.51
CA LEU A 485 -17.57 -1.57 -6.63
C LEU A 485 -16.71 -1.58 -5.36
N PRO A 486 -16.15 -2.75 -4.99
CA PRO A 486 -15.17 -2.84 -3.92
C PRO A 486 -13.90 -2.04 -4.24
N SER A 487 -13.23 -1.57 -3.19
CA SER A 487 -11.90 -0.99 -3.34
C SER A 487 -10.89 -2.04 -3.83
N LEU A 488 -9.79 -1.61 -4.46
CA LEU A 488 -8.78 -2.57 -4.91
C LEU A 488 -8.13 -3.34 -3.73
N GLN A 489 -8.06 -2.73 -2.55
CA GLN A 489 -7.63 -3.40 -1.32
C GLN A 489 -8.57 -4.56 -0.96
N GLU A 490 -9.88 -4.31 -0.95
CA GLU A 490 -10.90 -5.33 -0.68
C GLU A 490 -10.89 -6.44 -1.73
N THR A 491 -10.80 -6.08 -3.00
CA THR A 491 -10.62 -7.03 -4.10
C THR A 491 -9.40 -7.92 -3.88
N PHE A 492 -8.26 -7.35 -3.50
CA PHE A 492 -7.04 -8.11 -3.22
C PHE A 492 -7.23 -9.11 -2.07
N ILE A 493 -7.92 -8.70 -1.01
CA ILE A 493 -8.23 -9.57 0.15
C ILE A 493 -9.12 -10.74 -0.28
N ASP A 494 -10.13 -10.51 -1.11
CA ASP A 494 -11.02 -11.57 -1.60
C ASP A 494 -10.26 -12.63 -2.41
N PHE A 495 -9.35 -12.19 -3.28
CA PHE A 495 -8.50 -13.11 -4.04
C PHE A 495 -7.54 -13.89 -3.13
N ILE A 496 -7.00 -13.28 -2.07
CA ILE A 496 -6.19 -14.00 -1.07
C ILE A 496 -7.03 -15.05 -0.34
N LYS A 497 -8.24 -14.71 0.10
CA LYS A 497 -9.13 -15.64 0.81
C LYS A 497 -9.53 -16.81 -0.09
N LYS A 498 -9.85 -16.54 -1.35
CA LYS A 498 -10.12 -17.57 -2.34
C LYS A 498 -8.92 -18.49 -2.56
N ASP A 499 -7.72 -17.93 -2.73
CA ASP A 499 -6.51 -18.74 -2.91
C ASP A 499 -6.17 -19.59 -1.68
N LEU A 500 -6.43 -19.06 -0.48
CA LEU A 500 -6.35 -19.79 0.80
C LEU A 500 -7.31 -20.99 0.85
N GLU A 501 -8.55 -20.81 0.42
CA GLU A 501 -9.58 -21.86 0.39
C GLU A 501 -9.29 -22.92 -0.66
N GLU A 502 -8.83 -22.52 -1.85
CA GLU A 502 -8.50 -23.44 -2.95
C GLU A 502 -7.16 -24.17 -2.74
N ASN A 503 -6.20 -23.55 -2.05
CA ASN A 503 -4.85 -24.08 -1.87
C ASN A 503 -4.32 -23.94 -0.43
N PRO A 504 -4.95 -24.58 0.56
CA PRO A 504 -4.59 -24.42 1.98
C PRO A 504 -3.15 -24.86 2.28
N GLU A 505 -2.63 -25.85 1.56
CA GLU A 505 -1.26 -26.37 1.74
C GLU A 505 -0.17 -25.34 1.47
N ASN A 506 -0.46 -24.28 0.70
CA ASN A 506 0.49 -23.19 0.46
C ASN A 506 0.65 -22.24 1.65
N TYR A 507 -0.20 -22.39 2.67
CA TYR A 507 -0.25 -21.48 3.81
C TYR A 507 0.21 -22.06 5.13
N VAL A 508 0.64 -23.32 5.12
CA VAL A 508 1.20 -24.06 6.26
C VAL A 508 2.71 -23.90 6.35
#